data_AF-A0AAF0LFT0-F1
#
_entry.id   AF-A0AAF0LFT0-F1
#
_cell.length_a   1.000
_cell.length_b   1.000
_cell.length_c   1.000
_cell.angle_alpha   90.00
_cell.angle_beta   90.00
_cell.angle_gamma   90.00
#
_symmetry.space_group_name_H-M   'P 1'
#
loop_
_entity.id
_entity.type
_entity.pdbx_description
1 polymer ?
#
loop_
_entity_poly.entity_id
_entity_poly.type
_entity_poly.pdbx_seq_one_letter_code
_entity_poly.pdbx_strand_id
1 'polypeptide(L)'
;MKKKTLAGLAIGAAAVMALTAGAIGSANASVIPANATDAQLLAPSIHSQGSGFYSQAQVPSVWAAVTGHFPAALPTGYQFPTATPAEMQANGKGPRVYQEGLPDVLAAQYWRCAWLDYSLQPNLTAIQADNANTHLKMSTYMALPSVSGHVPESDLEAAIASTASEDNVSAHQAEFTMMCSTLNIEKSN
;
A
#
# COMPACT_ATOMS: atom_id res chain seq x y z
N MET A 1 60.00 23.96 56.72
CA MET A 1 59.54 24.48 55.42
C MET A 1 58.34 23.67 54.94
N LYS A 2 57.24 24.36 54.61
CA LYS A 2 56.14 24.01 53.68
C LYS A 2 55.44 22.63 53.84
N LYS A 3 54.18 22.67 54.31
CA LYS A 3 52.92 22.38 53.53
C LYS A 3 52.54 20.89 53.57
N LYS A 4 51.29 20.42 53.66
CA LYS A 4 49.94 20.97 53.84
C LYS A 4 48.98 19.74 53.82
N THR A 5 47.92 19.73 54.66
CA THR A 5 46.56 19.15 54.42
C THR A 5 46.41 17.65 54.07
N LEU A 6 45.28 16.93 54.27
CA LEU A 6 43.90 17.19 54.72
C LEU A 6 43.26 15.83 55.11
N ALA A 7 42.22 15.91 55.93
CA ALA A 7 41.33 14.83 56.34
C ALA A 7 40.51 14.22 55.17
N GLY A 8 39.97 13.02 55.39
CA GLY A 8 38.95 12.42 54.52
C GLY A 8 38.30 11.17 55.11
N LEU A 9 37.25 11.38 55.91
CA LEU A 9 36.34 10.39 56.47
C LEU A 9 35.00 10.52 55.71
N ALA A 10 34.47 9.43 55.14
CA ALA A 10 33.07 9.30 54.71
C ALA A 10 32.79 7.81 54.45
N ILE A 11 32.18 7.10 55.41
CA ILE A 11 30.74 6.80 55.49
C ILE A 11 30.24 6.10 54.23
N GLY A 12 30.25 4.76 54.29
CA GLY A 12 29.55 3.91 53.34
C GLY A 12 28.05 3.96 53.59
N ALA A 13 27.29 4.28 52.55
CA ALA A 13 25.84 4.11 52.49
C ALA A 13 25.55 2.92 51.58
N ALA A 14 25.04 1.83 52.17
CA ALA A 14 24.47 0.71 51.44
C ALA A 14 23.08 1.11 50.91
N ALA A 15 22.94 1.28 49.60
CA ALA A 15 21.65 1.44 48.96
C ALA A 15 21.07 0.05 48.64
N VAL A 16 19.95 -0.26 49.30
CA VAL A 16 19.11 -1.43 49.06
C VAL A 16 18.47 -1.28 47.68
N MET A 17 18.91 -2.06 46.70
CA MET A 17 18.23 -2.20 45.40
C MET A 17 16.98 -3.05 45.59
N ALA A 18 15.82 -2.39 45.63
CA ALA A 18 14.52 -3.02 45.49
C ALA A 18 14.34 -3.45 44.03
N LEU A 19 14.42 -4.76 43.78
CA LEU A 19 14.01 -5.41 42.53
C LEU A 19 12.50 -5.31 42.39
N THR A 20 12.00 -4.27 41.72
CA THR A 20 10.65 -4.26 41.20
C THR A 20 10.62 -5.16 39.96
N ALA A 21 10.09 -6.37 40.14
CA ALA A 21 9.70 -7.26 39.04
C ALA A 21 8.52 -6.62 38.29
N GLY A 22 8.83 -5.72 37.36
CA GLY A 22 7.87 -5.24 36.38
C GLY A 22 7.55 -6.37 35.42
N ALA A 23 6.32 -6.87 35.47
CA ALA A 23 5.79 -7.80 34.49
C ALA A 23 5.96 -7.19 33.09
N ILE A 24 6.86 -7.76 32.29
CA ILE A 24 6.94 -7.49 30.86
C ILE A 24 5.68 -8.12 30.28
N GLY A 25 4.60 -7.35 30.20
CA GLY A 25 3.44 -7.72 29.41
C GLY A 25 3.91 -7.87 27.98
N SER A 26 4.01 -9.11 27.50
CA SER A 26 4.22 -9.41 26.10
C SER A 26 3.02 -8.86 25.34
N ALA A 27 3.13 -7.63 24.84
CA ALA A 27 2.30 -7.15 23.77
C ALA A 27 2.61 -8.07 22.58
N ASN A 28 1.78 -9.09 22.40
CA ASN A 28 1.72 -9.83 21.15
C ASN A 28 1.25 -8.81 20.11
N ALA A 29 2.20 -8.07 19.53
CA ALA A 29 1.97 -7.37 18.29
C ALA A 29 1.58 -8.46 17.30
N SER A 30 0.27 -8.58 17.03
CA SER A 30 -0.22 -9.45 15.98
C SER A 30 0.52 -9.05 14.71
N VAL A 31 1.45 -9.90 14.29
CA VAL A 31 2.20 -9.71 13.05
C VAL A 31 1.16 -9.81 11.95
N ILE A 32 0.74 -8.67 11.41
CA ILE A 32 -0.12 -8.64 10.25
C ILE A 32 0.68 -9.29 9.12
N PRO A 33 0.18 -10.36 8.49
CA PRO A 33 0.89 -11.00 7.40
C PRO A 33 1.08 -10.01 6.26
N ALA A 34 2.23 -10.10 5.56
CA ALA A 34 2.61 -9.16 4.50
C ALA A 34 1.63 -9.12 3.30
N ASN A 35 0.66 -10.04 3.25
CA ASN A 35 -0.36 -10.16 2.19
C ASN A 35 -1.78 -10.09 2.78
N ALA A 36 -1.98 -9.36 3.87
CA ALA A 36 -3.29 -9.18 4.46
C ALA A 36 -4.22 -8.45 3.47
N THR A 37 -5.41 -9.01 3.26
CA THR A 37 -6.51 -8.38 2.51
C THR A 37 -7.20 -7.30 3.36
N ASP A 38 -7.96 -6.42 2.73
CA ASP A 38 -8.72 -5.37 3.40
C ASP A 38 -9.58 -5.90 4.56
N ALA A 39 -10.24 -7.04 4.40
CA ALA A 39 -11.07 -7.68 5.41
C ALA A 39 -10.29 -8.16 6.65
N GLN A 40 -9.02 -8.51 6.45
CA GLN A 40 -8.11 -8.92 7.52
C GLN A 40 -7.53 -7.71 8.25
N LEU A 41 -7.42 -6.57 7.57
CA LEU A 41 -6.96 -5.31 8.14
C LEU A 41 -8.09 -4.61 8.92
N LEU A 42 -9.28 -4.54 8.32
CA LEU A 42 -10.47 -3.92 8.88
C LEU A 42 -11.72 -4.70 8.47
N ALA A 43 -12.45 -5.21 9.46
CA ALA A 43 -13.66 -5.98 9.22
C ALA A 43 -14.77 -5.11 8.59
N PRO A 44 -15.46 -5.60 7.54
CA PRO A 44 -16.65 -4.94 7.00
C PRO A 44 -17.74 -4.75 8.07
N SER A 45 -18.41 -3.60 8.09
CA SER A 45 -19.49 -3.34 9.07
C SER A 45 -20.86 -3.89 8.63
N ILE A 46 -20.99 -4.27 7.36
CA ILE A 46 -22.23 -4.74 6.77
C ILE A 46 -21.98 -6.11 6.15
N HIS A 47 -22.85 -7.07 6.45
CA HIS A 47 -22.82 -8.39 5.84
C HIS A 47 -24.16 -8.67 5.18
N SER A 48 -24.14 -9.08 3.91
CA SER A 48 -25.34 -9.43 3.16
C SER A 48 -25.04 -10.61 2.25
N GLN A 49 -25.88 -11.65 2.32
CA GLN A 49 -25.77 -12.85 1.48
C GLN A 49 -24.37 -13.49 1.46
N GLY A 50 -23.67 -13.47 2.61
CA GLY A 50 -22.32 -14.04 2.72
C GLY A 50 -21.19 -13.16 2.16
N SER A 51 -21.49 -11.94 1.72
CA SER A 51 -20.49 -10.94 1.30
C SER A 51 -20.35 -9.83 2.35
N GLY A 52 -19.12 -9.36 2.56
CA GLY A 52 -18.81 -8.18 3.35
C GLY A 52 -18.90 -6.89 2.54
N PHE A 53 -19.37 -5.83 3.20
CA PHE A 53 -19.43 -4.49 2.64
C PHE A 53 -18.97 -3.43 3.65
N TYR A 54 -18.20 -2.47 3.15
CA TYR A 54 -17.79 -1.29 3.88
C TYR A 54 -18.81 -0.18 3.71
N SER A 55 -19.22 0.45 4.81
CA SER A 55 -19.97 1.69 4.73
C SER A 55 -19.08 2.84 4.26
N GLN A 56 -19.68 3.90 3.69
CA GLN A 56 -18.95 5.11 3.30
C GLN A 56 -18.04 5.67 4.41
N ALA A 57 -18.43 5.52 5.68
CA ALA A 57 -17.64 6.00 6.82
C ALA A 57 -16.38 5.15 7.08
N GLN A 58 -16.37 3.87 6.70
CA GLN A 58 -15.21 2.99 6.85
C GLN A 58 -14.16 3.23 5.76
N VAL A 59 -14.59 3.68 4.58
CA VAL A 59 -13.76 3.77 3.37
C VAL A 59 -12.41 4.47 3.59
N PRO A 60 -12.32 5.66 4.25
CA PRO A 60 -11.02 6.31 4.44
C PRO A 60 -10.04 5.47 5.28
N SER A 61 -10.54 4.83 6.33
CA SER A 61 -9.73 3.97 7.21
C SER A 61 -9.30 2.68 6.49
N VAL A 62 -10.20 2.08 5.70
CA VAL A 62 -9.88 0.89 4.91
C VAL A 62 -8.85 1.21 3.84
N TRP A 63 -9.02 2.31 3.12
CA TRP A 63 -8.04 2.76 2.12
C TRP A 63 -6.65 2.99 2.74
N ALA A 64 -6.58 3.70 3.88
CA ALA A 64 -5.32 3.94 4.57
C ALA A 64 -4.68 2.64 5.06
N ALA A 65 -5.48 1.68 5.55
CA ALA A 65 -4.97 0.39 5.98
C ALA A 65 -4.40 -0.43 4.80
N VAL A 66 -5.15 -0.53 3.70
CA VAL A 66 -4.76 -1.27 2.49
C VAL A 66 -3.48 -0.70 1.89
N THR A 67 -3.44 0.62 1.65
CA THR A 67 -2.26 1.26 1.05
C THR A 67 -1.04 1.22 1.96
N GLY A 68 -1.24 1.28 3.28
CA GLY A 68 -0.17 1.15 4.27
C GLY A 68 0.41 -0.27 4.40
N HIS A 69 -0.34 -1.29 4.00
CA HIS A 69 0.07 -2.71 4.05
C HIS A 69 0.18 -3.36 2.67
N PHE A 70 0.17 -2.56 1.59
CA PHE A 70 0.17 -3.09 0.24
C PHE A 70 1.47 -3.89 -0.02
N PRO A 71 1.39 -5.12 -0.53
CA PRO A 71 2.52 -6.08 -0.52
C PRO A 71 3.64 -5.73 -1.50
N ALA A 72 3.38 -4.87 -2.49
CA ALA A 72 4.32 -4.54 -3.55
C ALA A 72 4.75 -3.07 -3.51
N ALA A 73 6.06 -2.84 -3.68
CA ALA A 73 6.62 -1.49 -3.68
C ALA A 73 6.20 -0.70 -4.94
N LEU A 74 5.94 0.59 -4.76
CA LEU A 74 5.77 1.55 -5.85
C LEU A 74 7.13 1.95 -6.45
N PRO A 75 7.15 2.47 -7.70
CA PRO A 75 8.37 3.02 -8.27
C PRO A 75 8.90 4.20 -7.45
N THR A 76 10.21 4.46 -7.56
CA THR A 76 10.84 5.59 -6.85
C THR A 76 10.17 6.92 -7.21
N GLY A 77 9.82 7.71 -6.19
CA GLY A 77 9.13 8.99 -6.35
C GLY A 77 7.61 8.89 -6.46
N TYR A 78 7.03 7.71 -6.22
CA TYR A 78 5.58 7.51 -6.17
C TYR A 78 5.16 7.08 -4.78
N GLN A 79 3.96 7.51 -4.39
CA GLN A 79 3.29 7.10 -3.16
C GLN A 79 1.82 6.81 -3.46
N PHE A 80 1.20 5.99 -2.62
CA PHE A 80 -0.26 5.87 -2.66
C PHE A 80 -0.89 7.21 -2.23
N PRO A 81 -2.02 7.59 -2.84
CA PRO A 81 -2.70 8.82 -2.49
C PRO A 81 -3.27 8.68 -1.08
N THR A 82 -3.12 9.74 -0.28
CA THR A 82 -3.66 9.77 1.09
C THR A 82 -5.18 9.87 1.09
N ALA A 83 -5.75 10.55 0.08
CA ALA A 83 -7.17 10.60 -0.15
C ALA A 83 -7.65 9.30 -0.81
N THR A 84 -8.84 8.85 -0.39
CA THR A 84 -9.53 7.74 -1.04
C THR A 84 -9.82 8.06 -2.52
N PRO A 85 -9.69 7.08 -3.44
CA PRO A 85 -10.08 7.23 -4.85
C PRO A 85 -11.50 7.77 -5.03
N ALA A 86 -11.73 8.55 -6.09
CA ALA A 86 -13.00 9.21 -6.36
C ALA A 86 -14.17 8.22 -6.53
N GLU A 87 -13.87 7.02 -7.04
CA GLU A 87 -14.77 5.88 -7.19
C GLU A 87 -15.41 5.44 -5.87
N MET A 88 -14.68 5.66 -4.77
CA MET A 88 -15.12 5.36 -3.41
C MET A 88 -15.55 6.60 -2.61
N GLN A 89 -15.55 7.78 -3.23
CA GLN A 89 -16.07 9.00 -2.62
C GLN A 89 -17.58 9.10 -2.87
N ALA A 90 -18.31 9.59 -1.87
CA ALA A 90 -19.74 9.84 -2.01
C ALA A 90 -19.99 11.04 -2.95
N ASN A 91 -20.38 10.77 -4.20
CA ASN A 91 -20.70 11.80 -5.20
C ASN A 91 -22.21 11.95 -5.47
N GLY A 92 -23.09 11.57 -4.53
CA GLY A 92 -24.55 11.66 -4.71
C GLY A 92 -25.39 11.53 -3.44
N LYS A 93 -26.73 11.50 -3.59
CA LYS A 93 -27.71 11.44 -2.49
C LYS A 93 -28.07 9.98 -2.15
N GLY A 94 -27.41 9.42 -1.14
CA GLY A 94 -27.79 8.13 -0.54
C GLY A 94 -26.61 7.45 0.16
N PRO A 95 -26.87 6.57 1.16
CA PRO A 95 -25.82 5.77 1.76
C PRO A 95 -25.23 4.80 0.71
N ARG A 96 -23.92 4.83 0.54
CA ARG A 96 -23.18 3.88 -0.30
C ARG A 96 -22.49 2.84 0.55
N VAL A 97 -22.43 1.64 0.00
CA VAL A 97 -21.66 0.53 0.53
C VAL A 97 -20.74 0.03 -0.56
N TYR A 98 -19.55 -0.42 -0.18
CA TYR A 98 -18.50 -0.87 -1.08
C TYR A 98 -18.20 -2.31 -0.75
N GLN A 99 -18.13 -3.17 -1.77
CA GLN A 99 -17.84 -4.57 -1.57
C GLN A 99 -16.43 -4.74 -0.98
N GLU A 100 -16.30 -5.71 -0.08
CA GLU A 100 -14.99 -6.25 0.34
C GLU A 100 -14.12 -6.60 -0.87
N GLY A 101 -12.82 -6.31 -0.78
CA GLY A 101 -11.84 -6.48 -1.85
C GLY A 101 -11.73 -5.31 -2.84
N LEU A 102 -12.77 -4.45 -2.96
CA LEU A 102 -12.70 -3.29 -3.87
C LEU A 102 -11.54 -2.32 -3.54
N PRO A 103 -11.31 -1.92 -2.27
CA PRO A 103 -10.13 -1.14 -1.89
C PRO A 103 -8.81 -1.77 -2.35
N ASP A 104 -8.65 -3.09 -2.20
CA ASP A 104 -7.41 -3.77 -2.60
C ASP A 104 -7.24 -3.82 -4.12
N VAL A 105 -8.33 -3.98 -4.88
CA VAL A 105 -8.32 -3.92 -6.36
C VAL A 105 -7.87 -2.53 -6.82
N LEU A 106 -8.42 -1.48 -6.22
CA LEU A 106 -8.06 -0.10 -6.56
C LEU A 106 -6.60 0.23 -6.18
N ALA A 107 -6.10 -0.28 -5.06
CA ALA A 107 -4.69 -0.16 -4.69
C ALA A 107 -3.80 -0.89 -5.70
N ALA A 108 -4.18 -2.09 -6.13
CA ALA A 108 -3.47 -2.83 -7.18
C ALA A 108 -3.47 -2.10 -8.52
N GLN A 109 -4.62 -1.53 -8.94
CA GLN A 109 -4.72 -0.74 -10.16
C GLN A 109 -3.82 0.50 -10.08
N TYR A 110 -3.82 1.21 -8.95
CA TYR A 110 -2.93 2.35 -8.73
C TYR A 110 -1.46 1.93 -8.84
N TRP A 111 -1.08 0.83 -8.20
CA TRP A 111 0.27 0.28 -8.27
C TRP A 111 0.70 -0.01 -9.71
N ARG A 112 -0.17 -0.65 -10.50
CA ARG A 112 0.06 -0.93 -11.93
C ARG A 112 0.26 0.37 -12.71
N CYS A 113 -0.62 1.35 -12.49
CA CYS A 113 -0.58 2.64 -13.16
C CYS A 113 0.66 3.46 -12.82
N ALA A 114 1.15 3.40 -11.58
CA ALA A 114 2.39 4.05 -11.19
C ALA A 114 3.60 3.47 -11.95
N TRP A 115 3.68 2.14 -12.09
CA TRP A 115 4.75 1.50 -12.87
C TRP A 115 4.64 1.78 -14.37
N LEU A 116 3.43 1.86 -14.91
CA LEU A 116 3.20 2.26 -16.30
C LEU A 116 3.67 3.71 -16.54
N ASP A 117 3.23 4.66 -15.72
CA ASP A 117 3.67 6.06 -15.82
C ASP A 117 5.20 6.18 -15.67
N TYR A 118 5.78 5.44 -14.72
CA TYR A 118 7.23 5.39 -14.52
C TYR A 118 7.96 4.91 -15.78
N SER A 119 7.48 3.83 -16.40
CA SER A 119 8.09 3.27 -17.62
C SER A 119 8.03 4.17 -18.84
N LEU A 120 7.06 5.10 -18.89
CA LEU A 120 6.87 6.04 -19.99
C LEU A 120 7.73 7.31 -19.85
N GLN A 121 8.51 7.45 -18.78
CA GLN A 121 9.39 8.60 -18.58
C GLN A 121 10.54 8.61 -19.61
N PRO A 122 10.85 9.75 -20.24
CA PRO A 122 11.80 9.82 -21.37
C PRO A 122 13.28 9.64 -20.99
N ASN A 123 13.64 9.53 -19.70
CA ASN A 123 15.02 9.56 -19.21
C ASN A 123 15.36 8.45 -18.19
N LEU A 124 14.73 7.28 -18.31
CA LEU A 124 15.11 6.14 -17.47
C LEU A 124 16.50 5.61 -17.84
N THR A 125 17.32 5.33 -16.84
CA THR A 125 18.52 4.50 -17.02
C THR A 125 18.11 3.07 -17.41
N ALA A 126 19.04 2.31 -18.02
CA ALA A 126 18.76 0.92 -18.39
C ALA A 126 18.30 0.05 -17.20
N ILE A 127 18.89 0.26 -16.01
CA ILE A 127 18.51 -0.45 -14.78
C ILE A 127 17.08 -0.09 -14.35
N GLN A 128 16.71 1.19 -14.44
CA GLN A 128 15.36 1.63 -14.10
C GLN A 128 14.31 1.10 -15.08
N ALA A 129 14.63 1.08 -16.38
CA ALA A 129 13.76 0.51 -17.40
C ALA A 129 13.57 -1.01 -17.21
N ASP A 130 14.64 -1.75 -16.91
CA ASP A 130 14.57 -3.19 -16.63
C ASP A 130 13.76 -3.50 -15.36
N ASN A 131 13.95 -2.70 -14.32
CA ASN A 131 13.15 -2.80 -13.10
C ASN A 131 11.66 -2.53 -13.39
N ALA A 132 11.35 -1.47 -14.15
CA ALA A 132 9.99 -1.18 -14.57
C ALA A 132 9.37 -2.35 -15.35
N ASN A 133 10.09 -2.91 -16.32
CA ASN A 133 9.63 -4.05 -17.11
C ASN A 133 9.37 -5.30 -16.26
N THR A 134 10.15 -5.51 -15.20
CA THR A 134 9.93 -6.63 -14.26
C THR A 134 8.60 -6.49 -13.53
N HIS A 135 8.28 -5.29 -13.06
CA HIS A 135 7.00 -5.01 -12.40
C HIS A 135 5.83 -4.91 -13.38
N LEU A 136 6.10 -4.58 -14.66
CA LEU A 136 5.09 -4.51 -15.71
C LEU A 136 4.70 -5.85 -16.34
N LYS A 137 5.29 -6.98 -15.92
CA LYS A 137 4.77 -8.29 -16.31
C LYS A 137 3.32 -8.44 -15.81
N MET A 138 2.41 -8.79 -16.72
CA MET A 138 0.99 -8.96 -16.38
C MET A 138 0.80 -10.01 -15.28
N SER A 139 1.56 -11.11 -15.33
CA SER A 139 1.65 -12.11 -14.27
C SER A 139 1.94 -11.54 -12.88
N THR A 140 2.75 -10.47 -12.77
CA THR A 140 3.04 -9.82 -11.47
C THR A 140 1.80 -9.13 -10.92
N TYR A 141 1.04 -8.45 -11.78
CA TYR A 141 -0.22 -7.80 -11.42
C TYR A 141 -1.29 -8.84 -11.05
N MET A 142 -1.42 -9.88 -11.85
CA MET A 142 -2.40 -10.96 -11.62
C MET A 142 -2.09 -11.82 -10.38
N ALA A 143 -0.83 -11.87 -9.96
CA ALA A 143 -0.42 -12.55 -8.74
C ALA A 143 -0.77 -11.77 -7.45
N LEU A 144 -1.21 -10.52 -7.55
CA LEU A 144 -1.67 -9.76 -6.40
C LEU A 144 -2.94 -10.43 -5.84
N PRO A 145 -3.03 -10.69 -4.52
CA PRO A 145 -4.19 -11.34 -3.92
C PRO A 145 -5.52 -10.71 -4.31
N SER A 146 -5.52 -9.38 -4.47
CA SER A 146 -6.70 -8.59 -4.79
C SER A 146 -7.13 -8.60 -6.25
N VAL A 147 -6.27 -9.07 -7.16
CA VAL A 147 -6.56 -9.10 -8.60
C VAL A 147 -6.95 -10.52 -9.03
N SER A 148 -6.42 -11.53 -8.33
CA SER A 148 -6.60 -12.93 -8.68
C SER A 148 -8.09 -13.31 -8.79
N GLY A 149 -8.49 -13.75 -9.99
CA GLY A 149 -9.85 -14.25 -10.25
C GLY A 149 -10.88 -13.23 -10.75
N HIS A 150 -10.52 -11.96 -10.95
CA HIS A 150 -11.46 -10.94 -11.44
C HIS A 150 -11.51 -10.78 -12.97
N VAL A 151 -10.36 -10.84 -13.65
CA VAL A 151 -10.26 -10.66 -15.11
C VAL A 151 -9.30 -11.71 -15.68
N PRO A 152 -9.68 -12.45 -16.74
CA PRO A 152 -8.75 -13.34 -17.44
C PRO A 152 -7.58 -12.55 -18.04
N GLU A 153 -6.35 -12.97 -17.76
CA GLU A 153 -5.13 -12.33 -18.27
C GLU A 153 -5.14 -12.16 -19.80
N SER A 154 -5.59 -13.19 -20.52
CA SER A 154 -5.68 -13.18 -21.98
C SER A 154 -6.58 -12.09 -22.54
N ASP A 155 -7.67 -11.78 -21.85
CA ASP A 155 -8.67 -10.81 -22.32
C ASP A 155 -8.11 -9.39 -22.20
N LEU A 156 -7.40 -9.12 -21.10
CA LEU A 156 -6.73 -7.83 -20.89
C LEU A 156 -5.57 -7.64 -21.88
N GLU A 157 -4.73 -8.65 -22.08
CA GLU A 157 -3.64 -8.59 -23.07
C GLU A 157 -4.16 -8.35 -24.49
N ALA A 158 -5.23 -9.03 -24.89
CA ALA A 158 -5.85 -8.84 -26.19
C ALA A 158 -6.40 -7.40 -26.36
N ALA A 159 -7.04 -6.86 -25.32
CA ALA A 159 -7.57 -5.51 -25.34
C ALA A 159 -6.45 -4.45 -25.44
N ILE A 160 -5.35 -4.62 -24.70
CA ILE A 160 -4.17 -3.75 -24.79
C ILE A 160 -3.57 -3.80 -26.19
N ALA A 161 -3.41 -4.99 -26.77
CA ALA A 161 -2.84 -5.17 -28.10
C ALA A 161 -3.71 -4.53 -29.20
N SER A 162 -5.04 -4.65 -29.10
CA SER A 162 -5.98 -4.00 -30.04
C SER A 162 -5.81 -2.49 -29.99
N THR A 163 -5.90 -1.88 -28.81
CA THR A 163 -5.77 -0.43 -28.62
C THR A 163 -4.40 0.08 -29.08
N ALA A 164 -3.32 -0.63 -28.75
CA ALA A 164 -1.97 -0.25 -29.20
C ALA A 164 -1.84 -0.21 -30.72
N SER A 165 -2.45 -1.19 -31.41
CA SER A 165 -2.48 -1.25 -32.87
C SER A 165 -3.38 -0.17 -33.49
N GLU A 166 -4.54 0.08 -32.89
CA GLU A 166 -5.51 1.08 -33.38
C GLU A 166 -4.97 2.51 -33.28
N ASP A 167 -4.30 2.82 -32.17
CA ASP A 167 -3.78 4.16 -31.88
C ASP A 167 -2.33 4.36 -32.33
N ASN A 168 -1.67 3.32 -32.85
CA ASN A 168 -0.25 3.32 -33.24
C ASN A 168 0.67 3.79 -32.10
N VAL A 169 0.47 3.22 -30.90
CA VAL A 169 1.25 3.49 -29.68
C VAL A 169 1.86 2.20 -29.12
N SER A 170 2.74 2.33 -28.11
CA SER A 170 3.27 1.15 -27.42
C SER A 170 2.19 0.46 -26.57
N ALA A 171 2.36 -0.82 -26.25
CA ALA A 171 1.47 -1.55 -25.37
C ALA A 171 1.33 -0.87 -23.98
N HIS A 172 2.44 -0.39 -23.39
CA HIS A 172 2.39 0.33 -22.12
C HIS A 172 1.61 1.65 -22.22
N GLN A 173 1.75 2.39 -23.33
CA GLN A 173 0.99 3.63 -23.55
C GLN A 173 -0.50 3.34 -23.71
N ALA A 174 -0.86 2.30 -24.46
CA ALA A 174 -2.26 1.87 -24.62
C ALA A 174 -2.86 1.45 -23.27
N GLU A 175 -2.16 0.58 -22.53
CA GLU A 175 -2.58 0.13 -21.21
C GLU A 175 -2.76 1.30 -20.24
N PHE A 176 -1.82 2.24 -20.21
CA PHE A 176 -1.92 3.44 -19.38
C PHE A 176 -3.15 4.28 -19.73
N THR A 177 -3.40 4.53 -21.01
CA THR A 177 -4.59 5.28 -21.46
C THR A 177 -5.89 4.57 -21.05
N MET A 178 -5.95 3.25 -21.21
CA MET A 178 -7.12 2.44 -20.92
C MET A 178 -7.43 2.36 -19.42
N MET A 179 -6.40 2.17 -18.59
CA MET A 179 -6.58 1.80 -17.18
C MET A 179 -6.33 2.96 -16.20
N CYS A 180 -5.57 3.98 -16.59
CA CYS A 180 -4.99 4.94 -15.66
C CYS A 180 -5.43 6.38 -15.89
N SER A 181 -6.13 6.68 -16.99
CA SER A 181 -6.50 8.05 -17.38
C SER A 181 -7.43 8.76 -16.39
N THR A 182 -8.14 8.02 -15.54
CA THR A 182 -9.02 8.59 -14.49
C THR A 182 -8.36 8.63 -13.11
N LEU A 183 -7.19 8.01 -12.93
CA LEU A 183 -6.50 7.94 -11.64
C LEU A 183 -5.56 9.13 -11.47
N ASN A 184 -5.72 9.86 -10.36
CA ASN A 184 -4.78 10.89 -9.95
C ASN A 184 -3.52 10.22 -9.38
N ILE A 185 -2.51 10.01 -10.22
CA ILE A 185 -1.21 9.47 -9.80
C ILE A 185 -0.38 10.60 -9.16
N GLU A 186 -0.17 10.53 -7.85
CA GLU A 186 0.61 11.53 -7.10
C GLU A 186 2.10 11.16 -7.11
N LYS A 187 2.94 12.10 -7.58
CA LYS A 187 4.40 12.01 -7.47
C LYS A 187 4.85 12.65 -6.17
N SER A 188 5.66 11.95 -5.39
CA SER A 188 6.31 12.50 -4.20
C SER A 188 7.35 13.53 -4.65
N ASN A 189 7.17 14.79 -4.23
CA ASN A 189 8.15 15.88 -4.46
C ASN A 189 9.43 15.66 -3.65
#